data_AF-H5WUS2-F1
#
_entry.id   AF-H5WUS2-F1
#
_cell.length_a   1.000
_cell.length_b   1.000
_cell.length_c   1.000
_cell.angle_alpha   90.00
_cell.angle_beta   90.00
_cell.angle_gamma   90.00
#
_symmetry.space_group_name_H-M   'P 1'
#
loop_
_entity.id
_entity.type
_entity.pdbx_description
1 polymer ?
#
loop_
_entity_poly.entity_id
_entity_poly.type
_entity_poly.pdbx_seq_one_letter_code
_entity_poly.pdbx_strand_id
1 'polypeptide(L)'
;MQRIQYIWQRVAEDYAPFDVDVTTEPPPADALTRSSGTDQVFGTTVVITQSTGVYSCSCGGVAYIGVFDDTSNFYKPALVFYDKLGPGSEKYVAEAISHEAGHNMGLNHDGTATVGYYQGHGSGATGWAPIMGVGYYQALVQWSKGEYAGANNVQDDYAVMQSNGLPIRLDDHGDTLAGATVLAGTDGGGGIVNYNARGVIERPGDRDSFAFVAAAGTLNVSLLPAARSSNLDAQLSLFDAAGTLLATVNPVDALNATLSVVAPATGTYVVQVTGVGKGDPLGTGYTNYGSLGHYALAIGVPTGAGLPPVAAASATPTSGTVPLTVAFSSAGSADPDGSIVAYEWSFGDGSAPASGASVSHVYSAAGAYTAQLKVTDNQGLSASKTLPISVSPVVVVLPMRVADIAMSLGTLANGRTRANAAVKVVDGNGNPVAGATVTGAWSGLVGGSASGVTSSTGVVSFASASTRSAGTFVFTVTGVSLAGYQYQSTLNTETSDAITR
;
A
#
# COMPACT_ATOMS: atom_id res chain seq x y z
N MET A 1 -30.60 28.21 11.77
CA MET A 1 -30.20 26.91 11.20
C MET A 1 -29.25 26.14 12.13
N GLN A 2 -28.08 26.70 12.48
CA GLN A 2 -27.08 26.01 13.34
C GLN A 2 -27.63 25.50 14.69
N ARG A 3 -28.44 26.30 15.40
CA ARG A 3 -29.07 25.87 16.67
C ARG A 3 -29.97 24.64 16.53
N ILE A 4 -30.73 24.54 15.44
CA ILE A 4 -31.64 23.41 15.20
C ILE A 4 -30.82 22.13 14.96
N GLN A 5 -29.74 22.23 14.19
CA GLN A 5 -28.82 21.10 13.97
C GLN A 5 -28.17 20.64 15.27
N TYR A 6 -27.79 21.56 16.15
CA TYR A 6 -27.18 21.20 17.42
C TYR A 6 -28.19 20.59 18.39
N ILE A 7 -29.43 21.08 18.43
CA ILE A 7 -30.52 20.43 19.16
C ILE A 7 -30.73 19.01 18.65
N TRP A 8 -30.87 18.84 17.33
CA TRP A 8 -31.04 17.54 16.68
C TRP A 8 -29.90 16.56 17.02
N GLN A 9 -28.64 17.00 16.97
CA GLN A 9 -27.48 16.15 17.30
C GLN A 9 -27.54 15.58 18.72
N ARG A 10 -28.07 16.32 19.69
CA ARG A 10 -28.20 15.85 21.09
C ARG A 10 -29.32 14.83 21.22
N VAL A 11 -30.49 15.15 20.68
CA VAL A 11 -31.64 14.24 20.70
C VAL A 11 -31.33 12.95 19.95
N ALA A 12 -30.63 13.03 18.81
CA ALA A 12 -30.19 11.86 18.07
C ALA A 12 -29.22 10.98 18.87
N GLU A 13 -28.36 11.59 19.70
CA GLU A 13 -27.46 10.85 20.60
C GLU A 13 -28.20 10.21 21.78
N ASP A 14 -29.22 10.88 22.34
CA ASP A 14 -30.08 10.30 23.39
C ASP A 14 -30.81 9.04 22.90
N TYR A 15 -31.28 9.06 21.66
CA TYR A 15 -31.96 7.91 21.05
C TYR A 15 -31.02 6.99 20.25
N ALA A 16 -29.71 7.22 20.30
CA ALA A 16 -28.71 6.37 19.66
C ALA A 16 -28.71 4.91 20.14
N PRO A 17 -29.33 4.49 21.24
CA PRO A 17 -29.48 3.05 21.51
C PRO A 17 -30.63 2.39 20.72
N PHE A 18 -31.58 3.15 20.20
CA PHE A 18 -32.84 2.61 19.69
C PHE A 18 -32.87 2.47 18.18
N ASP A 19 -33.72 1.59 17.67
CA ASP A 19 -34.04 1.46 16.25
C ASP A 19 -35.04 2.55 15.85
N VAL A 20 -34.56 3.79 15.84
CA VAL A 20 -35.35 4.97 15.46
C VAL A 20 -34.47 5.98 14.74
N ASP A 21 -35.03 6.57 13.70
CA ASP A 21 -34.43 7.72 13.04
C ASP A 21 -34.94 9.02 13.69
N VAL A 22 -34.02 9.77 14.30
CA VAL A 22 -34.31 11.13 14.76
C VAL A 22 -34.03 12.07 13.61
N THR A 23 -35.06 12.77 13.10
CA THR A 23 -34.91 13.66 11.95
C THR A 23 -35.63 15.00 12.15
N THR A 24 -35.13 16.03 11.45
CA THR A 24 -35.81 17.34 11.33
C THR A 24 -36.52 17.50 9.99
N GLU A 25 -36.30 16.57 9.06
CA GLU A 25 -37.04 16.48 7.81
C GLU A 25 -38.35 15.71 8.09
N PRO A 26 -39.52 16.29 7.80
CA PRO A 26 -40.79 15.63 8.09
C PRO A 26 -40.93 14.36 7.22
N PRO A 27 -41.04 13.17 7.84
CA PRO A 27 -41.28 11.94 7.10
C PRO A 27 -42.72 11.91 6.55
N PRO A 28 -43.02 10.98 5.63
CA PRO A 28 -44.39 10.71 5.18
C PRO A 28 -45.35 10.49 6.35
N ALA A 29 -46.60 10.96 6.23
CA ALA A 29 -47.56 10.95 7.34
C ALA A 29 -47.91 9.53 7.84
N ASP A 30 -47.84 8.54 6.94
CA ASP A 30 -47.99 7.12 7.22
C ASP A 30 -46.81 6.52 8.01
N ALA A 31 -45.62 7.14 7.96
CA ALA A 31 -44.49 6.76 8.81
C ALA A 31 -44.55 7.36 10.24
N LEU A 32 -45.48 8.29 10.50
CA LEU A 32 -45.72 8.86 11.85
C LEU A 32 -46.97 8.29 12.52
N THR A 33 -47.91 7.77 11.75
CA THR A 33 -49.18 7.25 12.25
C THR A 33 -49.14 5.74 12.28
N ARG A 34 -49.17 5.14 13.46
CA ARG A 34 -49.28 3.68 13.58
C ARG A 34 -50.67 3.26 13.11
N SER A 35 -50.76 2.60 11.96
CA SER A 35 -52.04 2.26 11.34
C SER A 35 -52.75 1.08 12.01
N SER A 36 -52.00 0.19 12.67
CA SER A 36 -52.49 -1.00 13.36
C SER A 36 -51.43 -1.59 14.29
N GLY A 37 -51.79 -2.55 15.16
CA GLY A 37 -50.80 -3.25 16.00
C GLY A 37 -49.76 -4.07 15.22
N THR A 38 -50.02 -4.40 13.95
CA THR A 38 -49.06 -5.07 13.07
C THR A 38 -48.11 -4.10 12.36
N ASP A 39 -48.42 -2.81 12.36
CA ASP A 39 -47.57 -1.77 11.81
C ASP A 39 -46.35 -1.57 12.72
N GLN A 40 -45.17 -1.77 12.14
CA GLN A 40 -43.88 -1.64 12.83
C GLN A 40 -43.12 -0.38 12.39
N VAL A 41 -43.68 0.43 11.47
CA VAL A 41 -43.05 1.66 10.99
C VAL A 41 -43.93 2.83 11.40
N PHE A 42 -43.62 3.40 12.56
CA PHE A 42 -44.36 4.52 13.13
C PHE A 42 -43.41 5.43 13.90
N GLY A 43 -43.92 6.57 14.34
CA GLY A 43 -43.13 7.55 15.06
C GLY A 43 -43.95 8.46 15.94
N THR A 44 -43.27 9.49 16.43
CA THR A 44 -43.90 10.62 17.11
C THR A 44 -43.25 11.90 16.64
N THR A 45 -43.99 13.00 16.74
CA THR A 45 -43.45 14.34 16.55
C THR A 45 -43.27 15.00 17.91
N VAL A 46 -42.19 15.75 18.06
CA VAL A 46 -42.04 16.74 19.14
C VAL A 46 -42.10 18.12 18.51
N VAL A 47 -43.08 18.94 18.90
CA VAL A 47 -43.29 20.27 18.33
C VAL A 47 -42.65 21.31 19.25
N ILE A 48 -41.62 21.98 18.74
CA ILE A 48 -40.98 23.11 19.42
C ILE A 48 -41.76 24.38 19.10
N THR A 49 -42.34 25.02 20.10
CA THR A 49 -43.18 26.21 19.94
C THR A 49 -43.05 27.15 21.15
N GLN A 50 -43.78 28.27 21.13
CA GLN A 50 -43.94 29.13 22.31
C GLN A 50 -45.12 28.65 23.16
N SER A 51 -45.02 28.78 24.48
CA SER A 51 -46.09 28.41 25.42
C SER A 51 -47.37 29.24 25.22
N THR A 52 -47.21 30.53 24.94
CA THR A 52 -48.32 31.48 24.86
C THR A 52 -49.18 31.22 23.63
N GLY A 53 -50.49 31.02 23.83
CA GLY A 53 -51.45 30.76 22.75
C GLY A 53 -51.53 29.30 22.30
N VAL A 54 -50.68 28.41 22.83
CA VAL A 54 -50.74 26.95 22.57
C VAL A 54 -51.12 26.21 23.85
N TYR A 55 -50.32 26.35 24.92
CA TYR A 55 -50.55 25.69 26.19
C TYR A 55 -49.94 26.53 27.32
N SER A 56 -50.80 27.17 28.12
CA SER A 56 -50.36 28.13 29.13
C SER A 56 -49.86 27.42 30.40
N CYS A 57 -48.57 27.07 30.44
CA CYS A 57 -47.89 26.51 31.62
C CYS A 57 -46.59 27.27 31.97
N SER A 58 -46.05 26.97 33.15
CA SER A 58 -44.69 27.36 33.56
C SER A 58 -43.64 26.24 33.30
N CYS A 59 -44.00 25.26 32.47
CA CYS A 59 -43.25 24.04 32.19
C CYS A 59 -42.41 24.16 30.91
N GLY A 60 -41.37 23.32 30.80
CA GLY A 60 -40.52 23.23 29.61
C GLY A 60 -41.19 22.54 28.42
N GLY A 61 -42.10 21.62 28.69
CA GLY A 61 -42.86 20.88 27.71
C GLY A 61 -44.03 20.13 28.36
N VAL A 62 -44.82 19.46 27.52
CA VAL A 62 -45.91 18.56 27.91
C VAL A 62 -46.03 17.44 26.89
N ALA A 63 -46.17 16.21 27.38
CA ALA A 63 -46.47 15.03 26.60
C ALA A 63 -47.41 14.08 27.36
N TYR A 64 -48.09 13.22 26.61
CA TYR A 64 -48.89 12.13 27.18
C TYR A 64 -48.01 10.89 27.34
N ILE A 65 -48.27 10.08 28.37
CA ILE A 65 -47.45 8.91 28.67
C ILE A 65 -47.93 7.70 27.87
N GLY A 66 -47.00 6.97 27.24
CA GLY A 66 -47.27 5.66 26.62
C GLY A 66 -48.15 5.74 25.37
N VAL A 67 -47.96 6.77 24.54
CA VAL A 67 -48.74 6.99 23.32
C VAL A 67 -47.93 6.73 22.05
N PHE A 68 -46.64 6.39 22.13
CA PHE A 68 -45.78 6.22 20.96
C PHE A 68 -46.31 5.15 20.01
N ASP A 69 -46.63 3.97 20.54
CA ASP A 69 -47.16 2.85 19.80
C ASP A 69 -48.71 2.83 19.78
N ASP A 70 -49.39 3.89 20.21
CA ASP A 70 -50.85 3.98 20.04
C ASP A 70 -51.21 4.13 18.55
N THR A 71 -52.28 3.42 18.16
CA THR A 71 -52.93 3.56 16.85
C THR A 71 -53.74 4.85 16.71
N SER A 72 -54.02 5.52 17.83
CA SER A 72 -54.64 6.84 17.87
C SER A 72 -53.58 7.96 17.89
N ASN A 73 -53.79 8.98 17.06
CA ASN A 73 -52.99 10.21 17.11
C ASN A 73 -53.57 11.28 18.05
N PHE A 74 -54.68 11.02 18.74
CA PHE A 74 -55.40 12.05 19.50
C PHE A 74 -54.54 12.72 20.60
N TYR A 75 -53.65 11.95 21.24
CA TYR A 75 -52.77 12.42 22.30
C TYR A 75 -51.35 12.78 21.82
N LYS A 76 -51.09 12.69 20.50
CA LYS A 76 -49.85 13.16 19.85
C LYS A 76 -50.09 14.58 19.31
N PRO A 77 -49.06 15.45 19.20
CA PRO A 77 -47.64 15.25 19.48
C PRO A 77 -47.22 15.64 20.90
N ALA A 78 -45.96 15.39 21.26
CA ALA A 78 -45.32 16.05 22.41
C ALA A 78 -45.03 17.53 22.10
N LEU A 79 -45.11 18.40 23.10
CA LEU A 79 -44.90 19.84 22.96
C LEU A 79 -43.71 20.30 23.79
N VAL A 80 -42.82 21.12 23.21
CA VAL A 80 -41.69 21.75 23.91
C VAL A 80 -41.76 23.27 23.74
N PHE A 81 -41.64 24.00 24.85
CA PHE A 81 -41.81 25.45 24.90
C PHE A 81 -40.47 26.18 25.03
N TYR A 82 -39.89 26.60 23.90
CA TYR A 82 -38.54 27.18 23.90
C TYR A 82 -38.43 28.46 24.74
N ASP A 83 -39.52 29.23 24.87
CA ASP A 83 -39.55 30.47 25.66
C ASP A 83 -39.46 30.22 27.17
N LYS A 84 -39.70 28.98 27.62
CA LYS A 84 -39.54 28.55 29.03
C LYS A 84 -38.18 27.90 29.31
N LEU A 85 -37.38 27.66 28.27
CA LEU A 85 -36.16 26.87 28.34
C LEU A 85 -34.92 27.74 28.08
N GLY A 86 -34.62 28.64 29.03
CA GLY A 86 -33.45 29.51 28.94
C GLY A 86 -33.49 30.40 27.69
N PRO A 87 -34.61 31.12 27.46
CA PRO A 87 -34.99 31.77 26.21
C PRO A 87 -34.53 31.10 24.90
N GLY A 88 -34.75 29.79 24.78
CA GLY A 88 -34.33 28.98 23.63
C GLY A 88 -32.87 28.55 23.68
N SER A 89 -32.38 28.19 24.88
CA SER A 89 -31.08 27.55 25.07
C SER A 89 -31.05 26.21 24.32
N GLU A 90 -30.04 26.01 23.48
CA GLU A 90 -29.88 24.80 22.67
C GLU A 90 -29.94 23.53 23.53
N LYS A 91 -29.14 23.45 24.60
CA LYS A 91 -29.15 22.28 25.50
C LYS A 91 -30.52 22.13 26.13
N TYR A 92 -31.10 23.19 26.69
CA TYR A 92 -32.34 23.04 27.47
C TYR A 92 -33.51 22.59 26.59
N VAL A 93 -33.58 23.11 25.36
CA VAL A 93 -34.57 22.66 24.37
C VAL A 93 -34.33 21.20 23.97
N ALA A 94 -33.08 20.78 23.74
CA ALA A 94 -32.78 19.39 23.39
C ALA A 94 -33.15 18.40 24.51
N GLU A 95 -32.71 18.65 25.74
CA GLU A 95 -33.03 17.80 26.89
C GLU A 95 -34.55 17.70 27.10
N ALA A 96 -35.27 18.82 26.94
CA ALA A 96 -36.74 18.81 27.00
C ALA A 96 -37.36 18.00 25.86
N ILE A 97 -36.81 18.04 24.64
CA ILE A 97 -37.30 17.20 23.54
C ILE A 97 -37.18 15.72 23.88
N SER A 98 -36.01 15.29 24.33
CA SER A 98 -35.78 13.89 24.72
C SER A 98 -36.65 13.47 25.91
N HIS A 99 -36.84 14.36 26.89
CA HIS A 99 -37.71 14.14 28.04
C HIS A 99 -39.19 13.95 27.63
N GLU A 100 -39.74 14.88 26.84
CA GLU A 100 -41.13 14.82 26.41
C GLU A 100 -41.39 13.67 25.42
N ALA A 101 -40.42 13.35 24.57
CA ALA A 101 -40.48 12.14 23.76
C ALA A 101 -40.42 10.88 24.62
N GLY A 102 -39.61 10.86 25.69
CA GLY A 102 -39.55 9.77 26.68
C GLY A 102 -40.90 9.49 27.33
N HIS A 103 -41.70 10.51 27.63
CA HIS A 103 -43.09 10.31 28.07
C HIS A 103 -43.93 9.56 27.05
N ASN A 104 -43.89 9.93 25.76
CA ASN A 104 -44.61 9.17 24.74
C ASN A 104 -44.19 7.69 24.73
N MET A 105 -42.96 7.37 25.15
CA MET A 105 -42.42 6.01 25.31
C MET A 105 -42.67 5.36 26.68
N GLY A 106 -43.54 5.94 27.52
CA GLY A 106 -43.98 5.33 28.79
C GLY A 106 -43.18 5.73 30.03
N LEU A 107 -42.20 6.65 29.91
CA LEU A 107 -41.36 7.04 31.03
C LEU A 107 -42.04 8.05 31.96
N ASN A 108 -41.77 7.96 33.25
CA ASN A 108 -42.14 8.92 34.28
C ASN A 108 -40.93 9.77 34.66
N HIS A 109 -41.17 10.87 35.40
CA HIS A 109 -40.09 11.72 35.87
C HIS A 109 -39.16 11.00 36.85
N ASP A 110 -37.87 11.27 36.70
CA ASP A 110 -36.84 10.92 37.66
C ASP A 110 -36.65 12.04 38.66
N GLY A 111 -37.10 11.82 39.88
CA GLY A 111 -36.98 12.76 40.99
C GLY A 111 -36.55 12.09 42.29
N THR A 112 -36.76 12.79 43.39
CA THR A 112 -36.59 12.25 44.74
C THR A 112 -37.86 12.42 45.55
N ALA A 113 -37.86 11.99 46.81
CA ALA A 113 -38.97 12.24 47.71
C ALA A 113 -39.32 13.75 47.88
N THR A 114 -38.38 14.66 47.59
CA THR A 114 -38.53 16.11 47.84
C THR A 114 -38.49 16.98 46.58
N VAL A 115 -37.99 16.46 45.46
CA VAL A 115 -37.96 17.20 44.17
C VAL A 115 -38.57 16.36 43.07
N GLY A 116 -39.39 16.97 42.22
CA GLY A 116 -40.04 16.29 41.10
C GLY A 116 -39.11 15.95 39.93
N TYR A 117 -37.94 16.61 39.86
CA TYR A 117 -36.93 16.39 38.83
C TYR A 117 -35.55 16.40 39.49
N TYR A 118 -34.80 15.32 39.37
CA TYR A 118 -33.46 15.19 39.90
C TYR A 118 -32.47 15.94 38.99
N GLN A 119 -31.64 16.80 39.58
CA GLN A 119 -30.72 17.66 38.82
C GLN A 119 -29.38 16.99 38.46
N GLY A 120 -29.22 15.72 38.87
CA GLY A 120 -27.95 15.03 38.77
C GLY A 120 -26.95 15.45 39.84
N HIS A 121 -25.72 14.96 39.67
CA HIS A 121 -24.60 15.20 40.58
C HIS A 121 -23.26 15.07 39.82
N GLY A 122 -22.16 15.30 40.53
CA GLY A 122 -20.84 15.35 39.90
C GLY A 122 -20.56 16.68 39.20
N SER A 123 -19.49 16.71 38.41
CA SER A 123 -19.01 17.92 37.71
C SER A 123 -18.11 17.56 36.53
N GLY A 124 -17.81 18.56 35.70
CA GLY A 124 -16.95 18.39 34.52
C GLY A 124 -17.64 17.58 33.42
N ALA A 125 -16.86 16.93 32.56
CA ALA A 125 -17.38 16.15 31.43
C ALA A 125 -18.17 14.91 31.87
N THR A 126 -17.94 14.43 33.08
CA THR A 126 -18.58 13.24 33.68
C THR A 126 -19.55 13.61 34.81
N GLY A 127 -19.95 14.88 34.91
CA GLY A 127 -21.10 15.27 35.72
C GLY A 127 -22.37 14.74 35.08
N TRP A 128 -23.19 14.02 35.86
CA TRP A 128 -24.24 13.12 35.37
C TRP A 128 -25.63 13.52 35.85
N ALA A 129 -26.63 13.41 34.98
CA ALA A 129 -28.05 13.49 35.31
C ALA A 129 -28.89 12.50 34.49
N PRO A 130 -30.08 12.12 34.97
CA PRO A 130 -31.04 11.37 34.16
C PRO A 130 -31.79 12.28 33.17
N ILE A 131 -32.10 11.78 31.97
CA ILE A 131 -32.92 12.49 30.95
C ILE A 131 -34.31 12.81 31.50
N MET A 132 -34.94 11.85 32.19
CA MET A 132 -36.25 12.05 32.81
C MET A 132 -36.22 12.92 34.08
N GLY A 133 -35.05 13.44 34.46
CA GLY A 133 -34.88 14.45 35.49
C GLY A 133 -34.71 15.85 34.88
N VAL A 134 -33.69 16.57 35.32
CA VAL A 134 -33.31 17.88 34.77
C VAL A 134 -31.80 17.99 34.53
N GLY A 135 -31.35 17.47 33.38
CA GLY A 135 -29.94 17.41 32.98
C GLY A 135 -29.31 18.70 32.46
N TYR A 136 -30.01 19.84 32.56
CA TYR A 136 -29.56 21.15 32.04
C TYR A 136 -28.17 21.59 32.53
N TYR A 137 -27.78 21.15 33.73
CA TYR A 137 -26.57 21.59 34.41
C TYR A 137 -25.42 20.58 34.35
N GLN A 138 -25.68 19.40 33.79
CA GLN A 138 -24.71 18.30 33.71
C GLN A 138 -24.22 18.12 32.28
N ALA A 139 -22.99 17.65 32.12
CA ALA A 139 -22.40 17.45 30.81
C ALA A 139 -22.88 16.14 30.18
N LEU A 140 -22.98 15.09 31.00
CA LEU A 140 -23.45 13.77 30.65
C LEU A 140 -24.90 13.63 31.12
N VAL A 141 -25.82 13.33 30.20
CA VAL A 141 -27.23 13.13 30.52
C VAL A 141 -27.69 11.86 29.85
N GLN A 142 -28.17 10.88 30.61
CA GLN A 142 -28.42 9.53 30.11
C GLN A 142 -29.78 9.01 30.54
N TRP A 143 -30.28 7.97 29.88
CA TRP A 143 -31.38 7.16 30.41
C TRP A 143 -30.99 6.50 31.73
N SER A 144 -31.96 6.29 32.61
CA SER A 144 -31.73 5.84 33.98
C SER A 144 -32.53 4.59 34.33
N LYS A 145 -32.11 3.96 35.43
CA LYS A 145 -32.96 3.00 36.16
C LYS A 145 -33.11 3.33 37.64
N GLY A 146 -32.96 4.62 37.98
CA GLY A 146 -33.12 5.11 39.35
C GLY A 146 -31.99 4.70 40.30
N GLU A 147 -30.75 4.57 39.80
CA GLU A 147 -29.61 4.13 40.63
C GLU A 147 -29.02 5.23 41.52
N TYR A 148 -29.48 6.47 41.37
CA TYR A 148 -29.01 7.60 42.14
C TYR A 148 -29.67 7.68 43.53
N ALA A 149 -29.01 8.36 44.46
CA ALA A 149 -29.49 8.44 45.83
C ALA A 149 -30.87 9.09 45.93
N GLY A 150 -31.79 8.37 46.58
CA GLY A 150 -33.13 8.85 46.86
C GLY A 150 -34.07 8.87 45.65
N ALA A 151 -33.74 8.16 44.56
CA ALA A 151 -34.61 8.01 43.40
C ALA A 151 -36.02 7.57 43.82
N ASN A 152 -37.03 8.32 43.38
CA ASN A 152 -38.44 7.99 43.62
C ASN A 152 -39.06 7.21 42.45
N ASN A 153 -38.37 7.17 41.32
CA ASN A 153 -38.67 6.38 40.13
C ASN A 153 -37.52 5.41 39.87
N VAL A 154 -37.85 4.15 39.59
CA VAL A 154 -36.91 3.05 39.36
C VAL A 154 -37.31 2.26 38.11
N GLN A 155 -37.97 2.92 37.15
CA GLN A 155 -38.23 2.35 35.84
C GLN A 155 -36.91 1.98 35.18
N ASP A 156 -36.80 0.80 34.60
CA ASP A 156 -35.73 0.52 33.62
C ASP A 156 -36.14 1.19 32.32
N ASP A 157 -35.61 2.38 32.06
CA ASP A 157 -35.99 3.22 30.92
C ASP A 157 -35.91 2.46 29.59
N TYR A 158 -34.82 1.74 29.32
CA TYR A 158 -34.68 0.93 28.10
C TYR A 158 -35.76 -0.16 28.00
N ALA A 159 -36.09 -0.84 29.10
CA ALA A 159 -37.13 -1.87 29.08
C ALA A 159 -38.53 -1.27 28.89
N VAL A 160 -38.81 -0.13 29.53
CA VAL A 160 -40.10 0.57 29.42
C VAL A 160 -40.29 1.07 28.00
N MET A 161 -39.29 1.74 27.40
CA MET A 161 -39.38 2.23 26.02
C MET A 161 -39.59 1.10 25.01
N GLN A 162 -38.90 -0.03 25.16
CA GLN A 162 -39.14 -1.23 24.33
C GLN A 162 -40.56 -1.76 24.47
N SER A 163 -41.11 -1.78 25.70
CA SER A 163 -42.49 -2.21 25.93
C SER A 163 -43.54 -1.26 25.35
N ASN A 164 -43.15 -0.02 25.04
CA ASN A 164 -43.99 1.01 24.40
C ASN A 164 -43.61 1.23 22.93
N GLY A 165 -43.06 0.20 22.27
CA GLY A 165 -42.88 0.15 20.82
C GLY A 165 -41.60 0.79 20.29
N LEU A 166 -40.61 1.10 21.14
CA LEU A 166 -39.31 1.58 20.73
C LEU A 166 -38.21 0.52 20.96
N PRO A 167 -38.00 -0.41 20.00
CA PRO A 167 -37.00 -1.47 20.15
C PRO A 167 -35.57 -0.90 20.17
N ILE A 168 -34.66 -1.61 20.84
CA ILE A 168 -33.22 -1.34 20.75
C ILE A 168 -32.71 -1.80 19.39
N ARG A 169 -31.78 -1.04 18.80
CA ARG A 169 -31.20 -1.39 17.49
C ARG A 169 -30.44 -2.73 17.53
N LEU A 170 -30.21 -3.30 16.35
CA LEU A 170 -29.37 -4.48 16.23
C LEU A 170 -27.92 -4.09 16.50
N ASP A 171 -27.17 -5.03 17.06
CA ASP A 171 -25.72 -4.94 17.26
C ASP A 171 -25.03 -4.70 15.90
N ASP A 172 -24.15 -3.69 15.85
CA ASP A 172 -23.43 -3.29 14.63
C ASP A 172 -22.04 -3.93 14.50
N HIS A 173 -21.44 -4.41 15.60
CA HIS A 173 -20.12 -5.04 15.60
C HIS A 173 -19.96 -6.16 16.63
N GLY A 174 -19.25 -7.23 16.25
CA GLY A 174 -19.13 -8.39 17.13
C GLY A 174 -18.46 -8.13 18.49
N ASP A 175 -19.08 -8.67 19.54
CA ASP A 175 -18.68 -8.60 20.95
C ASP A 175 -17.33 -9.22 21.33
N THR A 176 -16.80 -10.10 20.48
CA THR A 176 -15.68 -10.99 20.85
C THR A 176 -14.47 -10.73 19.99
N LEU A 177 -13.27 -11.03 20.53
CA LEU A 177 -12.03 -10.90 19.76
C LEU A 177 -12.04 -11.74 18.47
N ALA A 178 -12.73 -12.89 18.48
CA ALA A 178 -12.86 -13.76 17.30
C ALA A 178 -13.93 -13.26 16.31
N GLY A 179 -14.94 -12.54 16.80
CA GLY A 179 -16.01 -11.92 16.00
C GLY A 179 -15.69 -10.49 15.57
N ALA A 180 -14.46 -10.02 15.81
CA ALA A 180 -14.08 -8.64 15.57
C ALA A 180 -14.22 -8.24 14.09
N THR A 181 -14.78 -7.06 13.85
CA THR A 181 -14.88 -6.45 12.53
C THR A 181 -13.47 -6.16 12.00
N VAL A 182 -13.11 -6.75 10.86
CA VAL A 182 -11.78 -6.55 10.25
C VAL A 182 -11.73 -5.19 9.55
N LEU A 183 -10.82 -4.32 9.98
CA LEU A 183 -10.65 -2.99 9.41
C LEU A 183 -9.74 -3.01 8.19
N ALA A 184 -10.14 -2.24 7.17
CA ALA A 184 -9.31 -1.98 6.00
C ALA A 184 -8.42 -0.75 6.24
N GLY A 185 -7.11 -0.96 6.09
CA GLY A 185 -6.11 0.11 6.26
C GLY A 185 -6.04 1.02 5.04
N THR A 186 -5.71 2.27 5.27
CA THR A 186 -5.39 3.26 4.24
C THR A 186 -4.00 3.83 4.48
N ASP A 187 -3.26 4.12 3.41
CA ASP A 187 -1.94 4.75 3.53
C ASP A 187 -2.08 6.15 4.14
N GLY A 188 -1.50 6.33 5.33
CA GLY A 188 -1.43 7.61 6.03
C GLY A 188 -0.23 8.46 5.64
N GLY A 189 0.67 7.91 4.82
CA GLY A 189 1.98 8.48 4.54
C GLY A 189 2.96 8.30 5.70
N GLY A 190 4.26 8.46 5.41
CA GLY A 190 5.30 8.42 6.45
C GLY A 190 5.47 7.08 7.15
N GLY A 191 5.11 5.97 6.50
CA GLY A 191 5.18 4.63 7.08
C GLY A 191 4.08 4.32 8.10
N ILE A 192 2.92 4.99 7.99
CA ILE A 192 1.77 4.78 8.85
C ILE A 192 0.57 4.25 8.03
N VAL A 193 -0.10 3.23 8.54
CA VAL A 193 -1.43 2.80 8.11
C VAL A 193 -2.47 3.40 9.04
N ASN A 194 -3.48 4.04 8.47
CA ASN A 194 -4.64 4.54 9.19
C ASN A 194 -5.83 3.59 9.03
N TYR A 195 -6.46 3.23 10.15
CA TYR A 195 -7.75 2.55 10.19
C TYR A 195 -8.78 3.45 10.87
N ASN A 196 -10.02 3.40 10.40
CA ASN A 196 -11.11 4.15 10.98
C ASN A 196 -12.34 3.26 11.10
N ALA A 197 -13.10 3.43 12.18
CA ALA A 197 -14.40 2.80 12.36
C ALA A 197 -15.38 3.75 13.04
N ARG A 198 -16.66 3.44 12.97
CA ARG A 198 -17.74 4.10 13.69
C ARG A 198 -18.71 3.02 14.10
N GLY A 199 -19.27 3.14 15.29
CA GLY A 199 -20.27 2.22 15.79
C GLY A 199 -21.11 2.87 16.87
N VAL A 200 -21.91 2.05 17.52
CA VAL A 200 -22.84 2.44 18.56
C VAL A 200 -22.81 1.39 19.65
N ILE A 201 -22.44 1.80 20.87
CA ILE A 201 -22.74 0.98 22.03
C ILE A 201 -24.22 1.14 22.35
N GLU A 202 -25.02 0.13 22.06
CA GLU A 202 -26.48 0.20 22.02
C GLU A 202 -27.16 -0.49 23.21
N ARG A 203 -26.41 -1.29 23.98
CA ARG A 203 -26.89 -1.93 25.21
C ARG A 203 -25.84 -1.96 26.33
N PRO A 204 -26.26 -1.97 27.60
CA PRO A 204 -25.33 -2.18 28.70
C PRO A 204 -24.63 -3.54 28.57
N GLY A 205 -23.31 -3.51 28.41
CA GLY A 205 -22.48 -4.71 28.29
C GLY A 205 -22.11 -5.11 26.86
N ASP A 206 -22.64 -4.40 25.87
CA ASP A 206 -22.20 -4.47 24.47
C ASP A 206 -20.72 -4.07 24.31
N ARG A 207 -20.05 -4.67 23.32
CA ARG A 207 -18.61 -4.55 23.08
C ARG A 207 -18.20 -4.63 21.62
N ASP A 208 -18.16 -3.50 20.94
CA ASP A 208 -17.64 -3.50 19.57
C ASP A 208 -16.13 -3.83 19.48
N SER A 209 -15.83 -4.94 18.80
CA SER A 209 -14.44 -5.41 18.59
C SER A 209 -13.98 -5.19 17.16
N PHE A 210 -12.78 -4.66 16.98
CA PHE A 210 -12.19 -4.34 15.68
C PHE A 210 -10.78 -4.92 15.54
N ALA A 211 -10.56 -5.72 14.48
CA ALA A 211 -9.27 -6.31 14.17
C ALA A 211 -8.52 -5.50 13.12
N PHE A 212 -7.23 -5.27 13.32
CA PHE A 212 -6.36 -4.58 12.38
C PHE A 212 -4.95 -5.18 12.40
N VAL A 213 -4.21 -5.03 11.29
CA VAL A 213 -2.83 -5.50 11.20
C VAL A 213 -1.89 -4.34 11.51
N ALA A 214 -0.88 -4.60 12.34
CA ALA A 214 0.17 -3.63 12.62
C ALA A 214 1.53 -4.32 12.64
N ALA A 215 2.57 -3.58 12.26
CA ALA A 215 3.93 -3.99 12.53
C ALA A 215 4.34 -3.66 13.97
N ALA A 216 5.49 -4.19 14.38
CA ALA A 216 6.12 -3.77 15.63
C ALA A 216 6.37 -2.25 15.63
N GLY A 217 6.12 -1.59 16.76
CA GLY A 217 6.25 -0.15 16.92
C GLY A 217 5.05 0.50 17.60
N THR A 218 5.00 1.82 17.63
CA THR A 218 3.97 2.55 18.39
C THR A 218 2.62 2.54 17.66
N LEU A 219 1.62 1.96 18.30
CA LEU A 219 0.21 2.04 17.94
C LEU A 219 -0.41 3.23 18.64
N ASN A 220 -1.09 4.11 17.89
CA ASN A 220 -1.89 5.19 18.43
C ASN A 220 -3.35 4.90 18.14
N VAL A 221 -4.18 4.84 19.17
CA VAL A 221 -5.63 4.64 19.03
C VAL A 221 -6.36 5.77 19.74
N SER A 222 -7.32 6.37 19.04
CA SER A 222 -8.19 7.43 19.54
C SER A 222 -9.63 7.01 19.34
N LEU A 223 -10.41 7.06 20.43
CA LEU A 223 -11.83 6.86 20.45
C LEU A 223 -12.51 8.16 20.86
N LEU A 224 -13.36 8.66 19.98
CA LEU A 224 -14.11 9.88 20.15
C LEU A 224 -15.59 9.53 20.16
N PRO A 225 -16.27 9.67 21.31
CA PRO A 225 -17.73 9.64 21.34
C PRO A 225 -18.35 10.78 20.52
N ALA A 226 -19.68 10.83 20.48
CA ALA A 226 -20.41 11.91 19.83
C ALA A 226 -19.88 13.30 20.26
N ALA A 227 -19.49 14.11 19.28
CA ALA A 227 -18.81 15.39 19.52
C ALA A 227 -19.68 16.41 20.28
N ARG A 228 -20.99 16.17 20.39
CA ARG A 228 -21.94 17.05 21.06
C ARG A 228 -22.87 16.21 21.93
N SER A 229 -22.77 16.41 23.25
CA SER A 229 -23.62 15.72 24.23
C SER A 229 -23.47 14.21 24.18
N SER A 230 -22.23 13.73 24.15
CA SER A 230 -21.98 12.29 24.25
C SER A 230 -22.69 11.70 25.45
N ASN A 231 -23.39 10.60 25.21
CA ASN A 231 -23.95 9.78 26.27
C ASN A 231 -23.05 8.59 26.60
N LEU A 232 -22.16 8.23 25.68
CA LEU A 232 -21.15 7.23 25.90
C LEU A 232 -19.98 7.81 26.74
N ASP A 233 -19.76 7.23 27.92
CA ASP A 233 -18.47 7.25 28.61
C ASP A 233 -17.68 6.04 28.14
N ALA A 234 -16.63 6.28 27.35
CA ALA A 234 -16.03 5.27 26.52
C ALA A 234 -14.73 4.70 27.10
N GLN A 235 -14.62 3.37 27.06
CA GLN A 235 -13.38 2.66 27.36
C GLN A 235 -12.82 2.00 26.10
N LEU A 236 -11.50 2.06 25.96
CA LEU A 236 -10.73 1.28 24.99
C LEU A 236 -9.93 0.19 25.68
N SER A 237 -9.95 -1.01 25.11
CA SER A 237 -9.05 -2.11 25.44
C SER A 237 -8.34 -2.62 24.20
N LEU A 238 -7.02 -2.81 24.26
CA LEU A 238 -6.19 -3.30 23.17
C LEU A 238 -5.63 -4.68 23.50
N PHE A 239 -5.77 -5.62 22.57
CA PHE A 239 -5.31 -7.00 22.68
C PHE A 239 -4.34 -7.35 21.56
N ASP A 240 -3.38 -8.23 21.86
CA ASP A 240 -2.48 -8.80 20.86
C ASP A 240 -3.10 -10.01 20.12
N ALA A 241 -2.33 -10.58 19.17
CA ALA A 241 -2.75 -11.72 18.37
C ALA A 241 -3.05 -13.00 19.18
N ALA A 242 -2.54 -13.10 20.41
CA ALA A 242 -2.80 -14.22 21.31
C ALA A 242 -4.02 -13.97 22.21
N GLY A 243 -4.66 -12.79 22.10
CA GLY A 243 -5.75 -12.36 22.98
C GLY A 243 -5.27 -11.81 24.32
N THR A 244 -3.97 -11.52 24.47
CA THR A 244 -3.43 -10.91 25.69
C THR A 244 -3.80 -9.43 25.72
N LEU A 245 -4.40 -8.97 26.82
CA LEU A 245 -4.67 -7.55 27.04
C LEU A 245 -3.35 -6.78 27.19
N LEU A 246 -3.11 -5.83 26.30
CA LEU A 246 -1.94 -4.96 26.32
C LEU A 246 -2.17 -3.67 27.11
N ALA A 247 -3.36 -3.07 26.95
CA ALA A 247 -3.72 -1.84 27.64
C ALA A 247 -5.24 -1.65 27.70
N THR A 248 -5.69 -0.97 28.75
CA THR A 248 -7.05 -0.44 28.85
C THR A 248 -6.98 1.02 29.26
N VAL A 249 -7.83 1.87 28.68
CA VAL A 249 -7.94 3.29 29.04
C VAL A 249 -9.40 3.73 29.11
N ASN A 250 -9.74 4.36 30.24
CA ASN A 250 -10.92 5.19 30.49
C ASN A 250 -10.42 6.36 31.34
N PRO A 251 -10.34 7.58 30.81
CA PRO A 251 -10.00 8.77 31.58
C PRO A 251 -11.15 9.19 32.52
N VAL A 252 -10.88 9.33 33.81
CA VAL A 252 -11.90 9.62 34.85
C VAL A 252 -12.70 10.91 34.60
N ASP A 253 -12.11 11.91 33.94
CA ASP A 253 -12.69 13.23 33.74
C ASP A 253 -12.93 13.58 32.25
N ALA A 254 -12.93 12.57 31.38
CA ALA A 254 -13.27 12.73 29.97
C ALA A 254 -14.06 11.52 29.47
N LEU A 255 -14.93 11.74 28.49
CA LEU A 255 -15.74 10.67 27.90
C LEU A 255 -15.02 9.95 26.76
N ASN A 256 -13.93 10.54 26.25
CA ASN A 256 -13.12 9.98 25.18
C ASN A 256 -11.97 9.13 25.73
N ALA A 257 -11.37 8.32 24.87
CA ALA A 257 -10.28 7.44 25.25
C ALA A 257 -9.18 7.47 24.20
N THR A 258 -7.93 7.66 24.62
CA THR A 258 -6.76 7.63 23.72
C THR A 258 -5.65 6.80 24.35
N LEU A 259 -5.02 5.94 23.57
CA LEU A 259 -3.88 5.13 23.99
C LEU A 259 -2.73 5.21 22.98
N SER A 260 -1.52 5.12 23.50
CA SER A 260 -0.28 4.96 22.72
C SER A 260 0.48 3.78 23.31
N VAL A 261 0.56 2.67 22.59
CA VAL A 261 1.15 1.40 23.07
C VAL A 261 2.14 0.87 22.05
N VAL A 262 3.28 0.34 22.51
CA VAL A 262 4.26 -0.29 21.60
C VAL A 262 3.85 -1.74 21.32
N ALA A 263 3.51 -2.03 20.07
CA ALA A 263 3.34 -3.38 19.56
C ALA A 263 4.70 -4.11 19.58
N PRO A 264 4.80 -5.26 20.26
CA PRO A 264 6.07 -5.98 20.40
C PRO A 264 6.50 -6.70 19.11
N ALA A 265 5.56 -7.02 18.21
CA ALA A 265 5.80 -7.78 17.00
C ALA A 265 4.81 -7.37 15.91
N THR A 266 5.08 -7.76 14.67
CA THR A 266 4.08 -7.67 13.60
C THR A 266 3.00 -8.72 13.84
N GLY A 267 1.73 -8.32 13.75
CA GLY A 267 0.61 -9.22 13.98
C GLY A 267 -0.75 -8.56 13.80
N THR A 268 -1.79 -9.35 14.03
CA THR A 268 -3.17 -8.84 14.15
C THR A 268 -3.39 -8.40 15.59
N TYR A 269 -3.92 -7.20 15.75
CA TYR A 269 -4.33 -6.63 17.03
C TYR A 269 -5.83 -6.43 17.02
N VAL A 270 -6.44 -6.49 18.20
CA VAL A 270 -7.86 -6.22 18.35
C VAL A 270 -8.03 -5.07 19.33
N VAL A 271 -8.80 -4.06 18.94
CA VAL A 271 -9.29 -3.04 19.86
C VAL A 271 -10.76 -3.29 20.16
N GLN A 272 -11.13 -3.17 21.43
CA GLN A 272 -12.50 -3.30 21.89
C GLN A 272 -12.96 -1.98 22.49
N VAL A 273 -14.14 -1.53 22.07
CA VAL A 273 -14.82 -0.34 22.57
C VAL A 273 -15.94 -0.80 23.50
N THR A 274 -16.08 -0.16 24.66
CA THR A 274 -17.20 -0.45 25.58
C THR A 274 -17.70 0.81 26.27
N GLY A 275 -18.97 0.82 26.66
CA GLY A 275 -19.56 1.79 27.56
C GLY A 275 -19.34 1.42 29.03
N VAL A 276 -18.96 2.40 29.84
CA VAL A 276 -18.51 2.20 31.23
C VAL A 276 -19.12 3.21 32.19
N GLY A 277 -19.14 2.86 33.48
CA GLY A 277 -19.57 3.77 34.54
C GLY A 277 -18.40 4.46 35.23
N LYS A 278 -18.72 5.45 36.07
CA LYS A 278 -17.77 6.15 36.94
C LYS A 278 -18.24 6.03 38.39
N GLY A 279 -17.33 5.72 39.31
CA GLY A 279 -17.55 5.90 40.74
C GLY A 279 -18.79 5.19 41.32
N ASP A 280 -19.38 5.80 42.36
CA ASP A 280 -20.61 5.32 43.01
C ASP A 280 -21.83 6.11 42.51
N PRO A 281 -22.84 5.45 41.91
CA PRO A 281 -24.05 6.11 41.41
C PRO A 281 -24.86 6.84 42.49
N LEU A 282 -24.66 6.53 43.78
CA LEU A 282 -25.37 7.20 44.87
C LEU A 282 -24.91 8.65 45.14
N GLY A 283 -23.93 9.17 44.42
CA GLY A 283 -23.64 10.61 44.50
C GLY A 283 -22.36 11.12 43.87
N THR A 284 -21.52 10.24 43.32
CA THR A 284 -20.24 10.65 42.71
C THR A 284 -20.07 10.13 41.28
N GLY A 285 -21.10 9.54 40.70
CA GLY A 285 -20.94 8.59 39.62
C GLY A 285 -22.21 8.10 38.96
N TYR A 286 -22.06 7.05 38.16
CA TYR A 286 -23.12 6.39 37.40
C TYR A 286 -22.61 5.00 37.02
N THR A 287 -23.52 4.07 36.80
CA THR A 287 -23.16 2.76 36.25
C THR A 287 -23.01 2.84 34.73
N ASN A 288 -22.60 1.73 34.10
CA ASN A 288 -22.56 1.66 32.64
C ASN A 288 -23.95 1.54 31.98
N TYR A 289 -25.04 1.57 32.76
CA TYR A 289 -26.41 1.44 32.24
C TYR A 289 -26.72 2.51 31.19
N GLY A 290 -26.41 3.77 31.49
CA GLY A 290 -26.69 4.89 30.59
C GLY A 290 -25.59 5.20 29.57
N SER A 291 -24.43 4.54 29.70
CA SER A 291 -23.22 4.85 28.92
C SER A 291 -23.25 4.21 27.54
N LEU A 292 -24.24 4.63 26.74
CA LEU A 292 -24.55 4.11 25.41
C LEU A 292 -24.48 5.28 24.41
N GLY A 293 -24.19 5.03 23.14
CA GLY A 293 -24.18 6.07 22.12
C GLY A 293 -23.15 5.89 21.02
N HIS A 294 -23.09 6.88 20.12
CA HIS A 294 -22.22 6.84 18.97
C HIS A 294 -20.75 7.09 19.32
N TYR A 295 -19.85 6.45 18.57
CA TYR A 295 -18.44 6.77 18.60
C TYR A 295 -17.78 6.71 17.21
N ALA A 296 -16.58 7.28 17.16
CA ALA A 296 -15.64 7.18 16.06
C ALA A 296 -14.28 6.71 16.59
N LEU A 297 -13.73 5.70 15.93
CA LEU A 297 -12.45 5.09 16.23
C LEU A 297 -11.45 5.47 15.13
N ALA A 298 -10.27 5.91 15.52
CA ALA A 298 -9.15 6.19 14.62
C ALA A 298 -7.89 5.51 15.15
N ILE A 299 -7.19 4.79 14.29
CA ILE A 299 -6.02 3.99 14.64
C ILE A 299 -4.91 4.33 13.65
N GLY A 300 -3.74 4.71 14.16
CA GLY A 300 -2.52 4.93 13.37
C GLY A 300 -1.42 3.97 13.81
N VAL A 301 -0.92 3.15 12.90
CA VAL A 301 0.08 2.11 13.20
C VAL A 301 1.20 2.09 12.16
N PRO A 302 2.39 1.62 12.50
CA PRO A 302 3.46 1.48 11.53
C PRO A 302 3.12 0.43 10.45
N THR A 303 3.45 0.73 9.19
CA THR A 303 3.35 -0.18 8.02
C THR A 303 4.31 -1.38 8.09
N GLY A 304 5.22 -1.37 9.06
CA GLY A 304 6.42 -2.21 9.05
C GLY A 304 7.54 -1.52 8.28
N ALA A 305 8.78 -1.88 8.59
CA ALA A 305 9.89 -1.50 7.71
C ALA A 305 9.64 -2.22 6.38
N GLY A 306 9.36 -1.46 5.32
CA GLY A 306 9.18 -2.02 3.99
C GLY A 306 10.35 -2.92 3.60
N LEU A 307 10.10 -3.96 2.83
CA LEU A 307 11.17 -4.77 2.27
C LEU A 307 11.72 -4.01 1.05
N PRO A 308 13.05 -3.86 0.89
CA PRO A 308 13.58 -3.25 -0.32
C PRO A 308 13.22 -4.13 -1.53
N PRO A 309 13.03 -3.54 -2.72
CA PRO A 309 12.72 -4.31 -3.91
C PRO A 309 13.89 -5.24 -4.28
N VAL A 310 13.61 -6.29 -5.03
CA VAL A 310 14.62 -7.17 -5.62
C VAL A 310 14.92 -6.69 -7.03
N ALA A 311 16.16 -6.25 -7.27
CA ALA A 311 16.63 -5.85 -8.60
C ALA A 311 17.07 -7.07 -9.43
N ALA A 312 16.40 -7.33 -10.55
CA ALA A 312 16.86 -8.25 -11.58
C ALA A 312 17.16 -7.48 -12.86
N ALA A 313 18.31 -7.77 -13.46
CA ALA A 313 18.76 -7.09 -14.67
C ALA A 313 19.34 -8.11 -15.65
N SER A 314 19.11 -7.88 -16.94
CA SER A 314 19.72 -8.61 -18.04
C SER A 314 20.14 -7.65 -19.16
N ALA A 315 21.14 -8.06 -19.95
CA ALA A 315 21.63 -7.32 -21.09
C ALA A 315 21.87 -8.26 -22.27
N THR A 316 21.63 -7.80 -23.50
CA THR A 316 21.87 -8.58 -24.72
C THR A 316 22.28 -7.68 -25.88
N PRO A 317 23.42 -7.96 -26.55
CA PRO A 317 24.50 -8.86 -26.13
C PRO A 317 25.32 -8.29 -24.95
N THR A 318 26.06 -9.12 -24.22
CA THR A 318 27.00 -8.67 -23.18
C THR A 318 28.43 -8.47 -23.68
N SER A 319 28.72 -8.83 -24.94
CA SER A 319 30.00 -8.56 -25.57
C SER A 319 29.87 -8.39 -27.09
N GLY A 320 30.86 -7.70 -27.69
CA GLY A 320 30.92 -7.51 -29.13
C GLY A 320 32.02 -6.54 -29.54
N THR A 321 32.01 -6.12 -30.81
CA THR A 321 32.94 -5.10 -31.33
C THR A 321 32.26 -3.74 -31.41
N VAL A 322 33.05 -2.68 -31.32
CA VAL A 322 32.57 -1.31 -31.49
C VAL A 322 32.00 -1.06 -32.91
N PRO A 323 30.86 -0.34 -33.06
CA PRO A 323 29.94 0.08 -31.99
C PRO A 323 29.05 -1.08 -31.51
N LEU A 324 28.93 -1.24 -30.19
CA LEU A 324 28.09 -2.28 -29.60
C LEU A 324 26.78 -1.68 -29.08
N THR A 325 25.66 -2.02 -29.72
CA THR A 325 24.32 -1.71 -29.19
C THR A 325 23.88 -2.82 -28.25
N VAL A 326 23.53 -2.46 -27.01
CA VAL A 326 23.10 -3.38 -25.95
C VAL A 326 21.70 -3.02 -25.50
N ALA A 327 20.79 -3.99 -25.53
CA ALA A 327 19.46 -3.88 -24.93
C ALA A 327 19.51 -4.33 -23.46
N PHE A 328 18.98 -3.52 -22.55
CA PHE A 328 18.90 -3.77 -21.13
C PHE A 328 17.44 -3.98 -20.70
N SER A 329 17.21 -4.92 -19.79
CA SER A 329 15.88 -5.23 -19.27
C SER A 329 15.91 -5.47 -17.76
N SER A 330 14.92 -4.91 -17.06
CA SER A 330 14.68 -5.13 -15.63
C SER A 330 13.75 -6.33 -15.34
N ALA A 331 13.45 -7.15 -16.36
CA ALA A 331 12.54 -8.28 -16.22
C ALA A 331 12.97 -9.21 -15.07
N GLY A 332 12.02 -9.52 -14.18
CA GLY A 332 12.26 -10.27 -12.95
C GLY A 332 12.50 -9.41 -11.70
N SER A 333 12.56 -8.08 -11.84
CA SER A 333 12.54 -7.19 -10.66
C SER A 333 11.15 -7.20 -10.04
N ALA A 334 11.08 -7.25 -8.72
CA ALA A 334 9.83 -7.32 -7.98
C ALA A 334 9.97 -6.66 -6.61
N ASP A 335 8.85 -6.22 -6.04
CA ASP A 335 8.79 -5.70 -4.69
C ASP A 335 7.94 -6.64 -3.82
N PRO A 336 8.47 -7.23 -2.73
CA PRO A 336 7.76 -8.26 -1.95
C PRO A 336 6.49 -7.76 -1.25
N ASP A 337 6.41 -6.48 -0.92
CA ASP A 337 5.35 -5.86 -0.13
C ASP A 337 4.78 -4.59 -0.79
N GLY A 338 5.03 -4.40 -2.08
CA GLY A 338 4.59 -3.22 -2.80
C GLY A 338 4.78 -3.29 -4.31
N SER A 339 5.21 -2.17 -4.89
CA SER A 339 5.39 -1.99 -6.33
C SER A 339 6.61 -1.12 -6.62
N ILE A 340 7.33 -1.46 -7.69
CA ILE A 340 8.46 -0.65 -8.19
C ILE A 340 7.90 0.57 -8.92
N VAL A 341 8.32 1.76 -8.50
CA VAL A 341 7.86 3.05 -9.06
C VAL A 341 8.91 3.76 -9.90
N ALA A 342 10.20 3.38 -9.81
CA ALA A 342 11.26 3.97 -10.62
C ALA A 342 12.35 2.96 -11.03
N TYR A 343 12.92 3.20 -12.21
CA TYR A 343 14.03 2.45 -12.80
C TYR A 343 15.08 3.45 -13.30
N GLU A 344 16.34 3.27 -12.92
CA GLU A 344 17.48 4.07 -13.37
C GLU A 344 18.61 3.15 -13.82
N TRP A 345 19.12 3.40 -15.03
CA TRP A 345 20.23 2.68 -15.63
C TRP A 345 21.44 3.57 -15.77
N SER A 346 22.59 3.12 -15.27
CA SER A 346 23.89 3.70 -15.60
C SER A 346 24.73 2.69 -16.41
N PHE A 347 25.50 3.18 -17.38
CA PHE A 347 26.15 2.31 -18.37
C PHE A 347 27.65 2.09 -18.12
N GLY A 348 28.25 2.85 -17.20
CA GLY A 348 29.66 2.72 -16.82
C GLY A 348 30.67 3.35 -17.79
N ASP A 349 30.22 4.04 -18.84
CA ASP A 349 31.06 4.69 -19.85
C ASP A 349 31.10 6.23 -19.75
N GLY A 350 30.46 6.79 -18.73
CA GLY A 350 30.34 8.25 -18.51
C GLY A 350 29.13 8.89 -19.19
N SER A 351 28.31 8.13 -19.91
CA SER A 351 27.04 8.60 -20.46
C SER A 351 26.02 8.94 -19.37
N ALA A 352 25.06 9.81 -19.67
CA ALA A 352 23.97 10.13 -18.77
C ALA A 352 23.11 8.88 -18.45
N PRO A 353 22.59 8.75 -17.21
CA PRO A 353 21.67 7.66 -16.88
C PRO A 353 20.39 7.70 -17.72
N ALA A 354 19.79 6.54 -17.94
CA ALA A 354 18.50 6.40 -18.61
C ALA A 354 17.42 5.90 -17.64
N SER A 355 16.18 6.32 -17.84
CA SER A 355 15.04 5.82 -17.07
C SER A 355 14.19 4.85 -17.88
N GLY A 356 13.55 3.89 -17.20
CA GLY A 356 12.63 2.92 -17.79
C GLY A 356 12.98 1.46 -17.50
N ALA A 357 11.97 0.60 -17.52
CA ALA A 357 12.12 -0.85 -17.26
C ALA A 357 12.95 -1.58 -18.33
N SER A 358 13.01 -1.04 -19.55
CA SER A 358 13.88 -1.54 -20.61
C SER A 358 14.43 -0.38 -21.42
N VAL A 359 15.73 -0.39 -21.66
CA VAL A 359 16.46 0.70 -22.35
C VAL A 359 17.47 0.11 -23.33
N SER A 360 17.93 0.91 -24.30
CA SER A 360 19.00 0.54 -25.23
C SER A 360 20.13 1.55 -25.11
N HIS A 361 21.38 1.09 -25.15
CA HIS A 361 22.57 1.95 -25.11
C HIS A 361 23.61 1.50 -26.12
N VAL A 362 24.41 2.44 -26.65
CA VAL A 362 25.45 2.17 -27.64
C VAL A 362 26.81 2.51 -27.05
N TYR A 363 27.68 1.52 -26.94
CA TYR A 363 29.08 1.72 -26.57
C TYR A 363 29.92 1.98 -27.83
N SER A 364 30.46 3.20 -27.93
CA SER A 364 31.21 3.69 -29.10
C SER A 364 32.73 3.56 -28.97
N ALA A 365 33.23 3.03 -27.86
CA ALA A 365 34.64 2.77 -27.62
C ALA A 365 34.85 1.35 -27.11
N ALA A 366 36.02 0.76 -27.42
CA ALA A 366 36.42 -0.50 -26.83
C ALA A 366 36.74 -0.29 -25.34
N GLY A 367 36.32 -1.23 -24.49
CA GLY A 367 36.45 -1.13 -23.05
C GLY A 367 35.66 -2.20 -22.31
N ALA A 368 35.94 -2.33 -21.01
CA ALA A 368 35.12 -3.09 -20.09
C ALA A 368 34.26 -2.11 -19.28
N TYR A 369 32.94 -2.31 -19.32
CA TYR A 369 31.98 -1.44 -18.66
C TYR A 369 31.15 -2.23 -17.65
N THR A 370 30.74 -1.56 -16.57
CA THR A 370 29.82 -2.11 -15.58
C THR A 370 28.54 -1.31 -15.63
N ALA A 371 27.53 -1.83 -16.33
CA ALA A 371 26.20 -1.25 -16.29
C ALA A 371 25.51 -1.60 -14.96
N GLN A 372 24.63 -0.73 -14.47
CA GLN A 372 23.88 -0.92 -13.24
C GLN A 372 22.42 -0.50 -13.44
N LEU A 373 21.50 -1.38 -13.02
CA LEU A 373 20.11 -1.03 -12.76
C LEU A 373 19.95 -0.68 -11.29
N LYS A 374 19.26 0.41 -10.98
CA LYS A 374 18.68 0.74 -9.67
C LYS A 374 17.16 0.77 -9.81
N VAL A 375 16.47 0.05 -8.91
CA VAL A 375 15.01 0.06 -8.79
C VAL A 375 14.62 0.68 -7.45
N THR A 376 13.53 1.46 -7.44
CA THR A 376 12.98 2.09 -6.23
C THR A 376 11.51 1.75 -6.11
N ASP A 377 11.07 1.37 -4.91
CA ASP A 377 9.69 1.01 -4.60
C ASP A 377 8.82 2.22 -4.21
N ASN A 378 7.52 1.98 -4.03
CA ASN A 378 6.54 2.98 -3.58
C ASN A 378 6.75 3.46 -2.13
N GLN A 379 7.69 2.87 -1.38
CA GLN A 379 8.10 3.26 -0.04
C GLN A 379 9.43 4.05 -0.04
N GLY A 380 10.05 4.24 -1.21
CA GLY A 380 11.33 4.93 -1.38
C GLY A 380 12.57 4.08 -1.11
N LEU A 381 12.44 2.78 -0.82
CA LEU A 381 13.58 1.88 -0.68
C LEU A 381 14.10 1.48 -2.06
N SER A 382 15.38 1.10 -2.14
CA SER A 382 15.99 0.78 -3.43
C SER A 382 16.99 -0.37 -3.36
N ALA A 383 17.12 -1.06 -4.49
CA ALA A 383 18.12 -2.09 -4.71
C ALA A 383 18.77 -1.92 -6.08
N SER A 384 19.94 -2.54 -6.28
CA SER A 384 20.68 -2.43 -7.53
C SER A 384 21.28 -3.74 -8.00
N LYS A 385 21.43 -3.89 -9.32
CA LYS A 385 22.06 -5.04 -9.98
C LYS A 385 23.04 -4.57 -11.04
N THR A 386 24.25 -5.11 -11.03
CA THR A 386 25.29 -4.79 -12.02
C THR A 386 25.42 -5.87 -13.10
N LEU A 387 25.84 -5.44 -14.31
CA LEU A 387 26.05 -6.28 -15.47
C LEU A 387 27.39 -5.90 -16.16
N PRO A 388 28.31 -6.85 -16.35
CA PRO A 388 29.54 -6.60 -17.09
C PRO A 388 29.28 -6.60 -18.60
N ILE A 389 29.79 -5.58 -19.31
CA ILE A 389 29.76 -5.45 -20.77
C ILE A 389 31.19 -5.36 -21.30
N SER A 390 31.51 -6.15 -22.32
CA SER A 390 32.85 -6.21 -22.92
C SER A 390 32.83 -5.79 -24.39
N VAL A 391 33.44 -4.64 -24.69
CA VAL A 391 33.50 -4.09 -26.05
C VAL A 391 34.93 -4.18 -26.57
N SER A 392 35.11 -4.92 -27.65
CA SER A 392 36.40 -5.10 -28.32
C SER A 392 36.58 -4.12 -29.49
N PRO A 393 37.83 -3.75 -29.84
CA PRO A 393 38.09 -3.00 -31.05
C PRO A 393 37.80 -3.85 -32.30
N VAL A 394 37.54 -3.20 -33.44
CA VAL A 394 37.45 -3.88 -34.74
C VAL A 394 38.82 -4.43 -35.12
N VAL A 395 38.93 -5.74 -35.36
CA VAL A 395 40.16 -6.35 -35.91
C VAL A 395 40.18 -6.14 -37.41
N VAL A 396 41.10 -5.29 -37.89
CA VAL A 396 41.33 -5.11 -39.33
C VAL A 396 42.27 -6.23 -39.82
N VAL A 397 41.78 -7.09 -40.72
CA VAL A 397 42.62 -8.05 -41.44
C VAL A 397 43.01 -7.49 -42.81
N LEU A 398 44.31 -7.43 -43.09
CA LEU A 398 44.81 -6.97 -44.38
C LEU A 398 44.82 -8.13 -45.39
N PRO A 399 44.37 -7.95 -46.65
CA PRO A 399 44.49 -9.01 -47.64
C PRO A 399 45.95 -9.25 -48.01
N MET A 400 46.33 -10.51 -48.23
CA MET A 400 47.62 -10.90 -48.83
C MET A 400 47.43 -11.99 -49.89
N ARG A 401 48.34 -12.04 -50.86
CA ARG A 401 48.29 -12.99 -51.99
C ARG A 401 49.68 -13.35 -52.50
N VAL A 402 49.79 -14.43 -53.27
CA VAL A 402 51.00 -14.76 -54.03
C VAL A 402 51.07 -13.87 -55.27
N ALA A 403 52.15 -13.09 -55.39
CA ALA A 403 52.37 -12.17 -56.49
C ALA A 403 53.13 -12.78 -57.67
N ASP A 404 54.00 -13.75 -57.39
CA ASP A 404 54.97 -14.31 -58.35
C ASP A 404 55.56 -15.61 -57.79
N ILE A 405 55.82 -16.59 -58.64
CA ILE A 405 56.55 -17.82 -58.34
C ILE A 405 57.70 -17.95 -59.36
N ALA A 406 58.85 -17.33 -59.07
CA ALA A 406 59.99 -17.38 -59.98
C ALA A 406 60.74 -18.72 -59.91
N MET A 407 60.76 -19.46 -61.02
CA MET A 407 61.41 -20.76 -61.12
C MET A 407 62.83 -20.67 -61.71
N SER A 408 63.77 -21.44 -61.16
CA SER A 408 65.16 -21.54 -61.67
C SER A 408 65.71 -22.95 -61.53
N LEU A 409 66.66 -23.33 -62.39
CA LEU A 409 67.39 -24.60 -62.29
C LEU A 409 68.76 -24.40 -61.65
N GLY A 410 69.13 -25.34 -60.77
CA GLY A 410 70.48 -25.47 -60.25
C GLY A 410 71.08 -26.82 -60.62
N THR A 411 72.15 -26.81 -61.42
CA THR A 411 72.93 -28.02 -61.72
C THR A 411 73.99 -28.21 -60.64
N LEU A 412 73.95 -29.37 -59.99
CA LEU A 412 74.91 -29.79 -58.98
C LEU A 412 76.16 -30.38 -59.66
N ALA A 413 77.30 -30.32 -58.99
CA ALA A 413 78.59 -30.81 -59.49
C ALA A 413 78.59 -32.30 -59.95
N ASN A 414 77.61 -33.10 -59.49
CA ASN A 414 77.44 -34.52 -59.84
C ASN A 414 76.48 -34.77 -61.04
N GLY A 415 76.14 -33.71 -61.79
CA GLY A 415 75.25 -33.76 -62.96
C GLY A 415 73.75 -33.86 -62.63
N ARG A 416 73.35 -33.80 -61.36
CA ARG A 416 71.94 -33.73 -60.97
C ARG A 416 71.44 -32.29 -61.05
N THR A 417 70.18 -32.11 -61.44
CA THR A 417 69.52 -30.81 -61.46
C THR A 417 68.43 -30.78 -60.41
N ARG A 418 68.26 -29.65 -59.73
CA ARG A 418 67.08 -29.34 -58.90
C ARG A 418 66.44 -28.05 -59.40
N ALA A 419 65.14 -27.89 -59.18
CA ALA A 419 64.47 -26.61 -59.35
C ALA A 419 64.48 -25.84 -58.03
N ASN A 420 64.53 -24.51 -58.10
CA ASN A 420 64.21 -23.63 -56.98
C ASN A 420 62.99 -22.79 -57.35
N ALA A 421 62.03 -22.68 -56.45
CA ALA A 421 60.85 -21.84 -56.56
C ALA A 421 60.98 -20.68 -55.55
N ALA A 422 61.04 -19.44 -56.03
CA ALA A 422 61.01 -18.24 -55.18
C ALA A 422 59.59 -17.66 -55.19
N VAL A 423 58.84 -17.86 -54.11
CA VAL A 423 57.46 -17.40 -53.97
C VAL A 423 57.46 -16.02 -53.31
N LYS A 424 56.85 -15.03 -53.98
CA LYS A 424 56.65 -13.68 -53.44
C LYS A 424 55.23 -13.50 -52.93
N VAL A 425 55.08 -13.08 -51.67
CA VAL A 425 53.80 -12.71 -51.05
C VAL A 425 53.73 -11.20 -50.88
N VAL A 426 52.60 -10.60 -51.26
CA VAL A 426 52.33 -9.17 -51.12
C VAL A 426 50.97 -8.88 -50.49
N ASP A 427 50.81 -7.68 -49.93
CA ASP A 427 49.55 -7.19 -49.37
C ASP A 427 48.58 -6.71 -50.48
N GLY A 428 47.42 -6.18 -50.08
CA GLY A 428 46.44 -5.59 -51.00
C GLY A 428 46.96 -4.42 -51.83
N ASN A 429 47.98 -3.71 -51.37
CA ASN A 429 48.61 -2.58 -52.06
C ASN A 429 49.82 -3.01 -52.91
N GLY A 430 50.21 -4.30 -52.88
CA GLY A 430 51.38 -4.83 -53.58
C GLY A 430 52.70 -4.71 -52.81
N ASN A 431 52.68 -4.28 -51.55
CA ASN A 431 53.89 -4.24 -50.73
C ASN A 431 54.29 -5.65 -50.28
N PRO A 432 55.59 -5.98 -50.18
CA PRO A 432 56.01 -7.29 -49.71
C PRO A 432 55.55 -7.62 -48.28
N VAL A 433 55.07 -8.84 -48.07
CA VAL A 433 54.63 -9.33 -46.75
C VAL A 433 55.72 -10.22 -46.16
N ALA A 434 56.44 -9.70 -45.17
CA ALA A 434 57.48 -10.43 -44.44
C ALA A 434 56.87 -11.31 -43.33
N GLY A 435 57.50 -12.45 -43.05
CA GLY A 435 57.09 -13.34 -41.95
C GLY A 435 55.89 -14.24 -42.26
N ALA A 436 55.33 -14.19 -43.47
CA ALA A 436 54.25 -15.08 -43.89
C ALA A 436 54.77 -16.50 -44.06
N THR A 437 54.08 -17.47 -43.46
CA THR A 437 54.35 -18.89 -43.68
C THR A 437 53.72 -19.29 -45.00
N VAL A 438 54.51 -19.80 -45.93
CA VAL A 438 54.08 -20.32 -47.22
C VAL A 438 54.29 -21.83 -47.24
N THR A 439 53.25 -22.57 -47.61
CA THR A 439 53.33 -24.00 -47.88
C THR A 439 53.12 -24.24 -49.37
N GLY A 440 53.85 -25.21 -49.92
CA GLY A 440 53.67 -25.62 -51.30
C GLY A 440 54.09 -27.06 -51.55
N ALA A 441 53.81 -27.55 -52.75
CA ALA A 441 54.07 -28.92 -53.16
C ALA A 441 54.80 -28.94 -54.51
N TRP A 442 55.83 -29.77 -54.58
CA TRP A 442 56.51 -30.15 -55.81
C TRP A 442 55.76 -31.31 -56.48
N SER A 443 55.59 -31.22 -57.80
CA SER A 443 55.06 -32.28 -58.66
C SER A 443 55.74 -32.30 -60.03
N GLY A 444 55.31 -33.20 -60.92
CA GLY A 444 55.95 -33.46 -62.21
C GLY A 444 57.14 -34.41 -62.05
N LEU A 445 58.36 -33.90 -62.23
CA LEU A 445 59.58 -34.71 -62.22
C LEU A 445 60.01 -35.21 -60.84
N VAL A 446 59.59 -34.51 -59.78
CA VAL A 446 59.81 -34.89 -58.37
C VAL A 446 58.57 -34.56 -57.55
N GLY A 447 58.38 -35.29 -56.44
CA GLY A 447 57.34 -35.03 -55.46
C GLY A 447 57.91 -34.49 -54.15
N GLY A 448 57.08 -33.80 -53.36
CA GLY A 448 57.38 -33.45 -51.98
C GLY A 448 56.74 -32.15 -51.55
N SER A 449 56.46 -32.01 -50.25
CA SER A 449 55.95 -30.77 -49.67
C SER A 449 57.07 -29.88 -49.16
N ALA A 450 56.87 -28.57 -49.18
CA ALA A 450 57.79 -27.59 -48.65
C ALA A 450 57.03 -26.54 -47.82
N SER A 451 57.69 -26.01 -46.78
CA SER A 451 57.17 -24.94 -45.94
C SER A 451 58.31 -24.02 -45.56
N GLY A 452 58.05 -22.72 -45.53
CA GLY A 452 59.06 -21.72 -45.24
C GLY A 452 58.42 -20.37 -44.97
N VAL A 453 59.22 -19.41 -44.50
CA VAL A 453 58.75 -18.10 -44.09
C VAL A 453 59.33 -17.04 -45.03
N THR A 454 58.51 -16.09 -45.46
CA THR A 454 58.96 -14.99 -46.31
C THR A 454 59.94 -14.07 -45.57
N SER A 455 60.98 -13.65 -46.28
CA SER A 455 61.97 -12.69 -45.80
C SER A 455 61.40 -11.26 -45.72
N SER A 456 62.23 -10.29 -45.34
CA SER A 456 61.89 -8.87 -45.38
C SER A 456 61.48 -8.35 -46.77
N THR A 457 61.84 -9.06 -47.84
CA THR A 457 61.42 -8.74 -49.22
C THR A 457 60.16 -9.48 -49.66
N GLY A 458 59.47 -10.15 -48.72
CA GLY A 458 58.25 -10.92 -48.98
C GLY A 458 58.47 -12.19 -49.78
N VAL A 459 59.72 -12.66 -49.89
CA VAL A 459 60.07 -13.82 -50.71
C VAL A 459 60.53 -14.99 -49.84
N VAL A 460 60.09 -16.19 -50.18
CA VAL A 460 60.60 -17.46 -49.64
C VAL A 460 61.03 -18.37 -50.79
N SER A 461 62.16 -19.06 -50.64
CA SER A 461 62.68 -19.97 -51.66
C SER A 461 62.63 -21.42 -51.21
N PHE A 462 62.14 -22.28 -52.09
CA PHE A 462 62.09 -23.73 -51.92
C PHE A 462 62.99 -24.40 -52.94
N ALA A 463 63.71 -25.44 -52.54
CA ALA A 463 64.48 -26.28 -53.44
C ALA A 463 63.82 -27.65 -53.58
N SER A 464 63.68 -28.13 -54.81
CA SER A 464 63.18 -29.47 -55.09
C SER A 464 64.21 -30.55 -54.73
N ALA A 465 63.77 -31.81 -54.64
CA ALA A 465 64.70 -32.93 -54.72
C ALA A 465 65.46 -32.88 -56.07
N SER A 466 66.74 -33.27 -56.08
CA SER A 466 67.56 -33.29 -57.29
C SER A 466 67.37 -34.60 -58.07
N THR A 467 67.46 -34.56 -59.40
CA THR A 467 67.28 -35.74 -60.27
C THR A 467 68.28 -35.76 -61.43
N ARG A 468 68.45 -36.91 -62.09
CA ARG A 468 69.18 -37.03 -63.36
C ARG A 468 68.26 -37.09 -64.59
N SER A 469 66.97 -37.36 -64.36
CA SER A 469 65.96 -37.42 -65.42
C SER A 469 65.71 -36.03 -66.01
N ALA A 470 65.30 -36.00 -67.29
CA ALA A 470 64.75 -34.82 -67.95
C ALA A 470 63.22 -34.77 -67.76
N GLY A 471 62.65 -33.57 -67.72
CA GLY A 471 61.23 -33.34 -67.51
C GLY A 471 60.95 -32.03 -66.78
N THR A 472 59.69 -31.81 -66.44
CA THR A 472 59.20 -30.55 -65.87
C THR A 472 59.05 -30.65 -64.36
N PHE A 473 59.67 -29.72 -63.63
CA PHE A 473 59.38 -29.47 -62.22
C PHE A 473 58.20 -28.50 -62.13
N VAL A 474 57.23 -28.80 -61.28
CA VAL A 474 56.12 -27.90 -60.98
C VAL A 474 56.12 -27.61 -59.48
N PHE A 475 55.99 -26.34 -59.10
CA PHE A 475 55.75 -25.95 -57.71
C PHE A 475 54.38 -25.28 -57.60
N THR A 476 53.56 -25.73 -56.65
CA THR A 476 52.22 -25.18 -56.38
C THR A 476 52.14 -24.68 -54.96
N VAL A 477 51.76 -23.42 -54.76
CA VAL A 477 51.48 -22.88 -53.42
C VAL A 477 50.15 -23.45 -52.93
N THR A 478 50.17 -24.11 -51.78
CA THR A 478 49.00 -24.75 -51.17
C THR A 478 48.42 -23.94 -50.02
N GLY A 479 49.16 -22.96 -49.49
CA GLY A 479 48.69 -22.10 -48.41
C GLY A 479 49.65 -20.96 -48.08
N VAL A 480 49.09 -19.85 -47.59
CA VAL A 480 49.84 -18.74 -46.99
C VAL A 480 49.13 -18.33 -45.70
N SER A 481 49.85 -18.14 -44.60
CA SER A 481 49.28 -17.72 -43.32
C SER A 481 50.17 -16.73 -42.57
N LEU A 482 49.53 -15.72 -41.98
CA LEU A 482 50.15 -14.70 -41.14
C LEU A 482 49.05 -14.04 -40.28
N ALA A 483 49.27 -13.92 -38.97
CA ALA A 483 48.32 -13.25 -38.09
C ALA A 483 48.14 -11.77 -38.50
N GLY A 484 46.90 -11.27 -38.50
CA GLY A 484 46.56 -9.93 -38.97
C GLY A 484 46.39 -9.80 -40.50
N TYR A 485 46.62 -10.88 -41.24
CA TYR A 485 46.37 -10.95 -42.68
C TYR A 485 45.37 -12.04 -43.05
N GLN A 486 44.61 -11.80 -44.12
CA GLN A 486 43.75 -12.79 -44.76
C GLN A 486 44.36 -13.20 -46.10
N TYR A 487 44.74 -14.48 -46.24
CA TYR A 487 45.18 -15.00 -47.53
C TYR A 487 44.02 -15.12 -48.50
N GLN A 488 44.10 -14.43 -49.63
CA GLN A 488 43.10 -14.43 -50.69
C GLN A 488 43.66 -15.13 -51.92
N SER A 489 43.59 -16.45 -51.95
CA SER A 489 44.14 -17.27 -53.04
C SER A 489 43.52 -16.96 -54.40
N THR A 490 42.27 -16.48 -54.44
CA THR A 490 41.61 -16.02 -55.67
C THR A 490 42.25 -14.78 -56.29
N LEU A 491 43.04 -14.02 -55.52
CA LEU A 491 43.78 -12.87 -56.01
C LEU A 491 45.22 -13.21 -56.38
N ASN A 492 45.67 -14.46 -56.19
CA ASN A 492 47.01 -14.86 -56.59
C ASN A 492 47.23 -14.53 -58.07
N THR A 493 48.31 -13.81 -58.37
CA THR A 493 48.77 -13.67 -59.76
C THR A 493 49.19 -15.04 -60.30
N GLU A 494 49.82 -15.84 -59.43
CA GLU A 494 50.27 -17.18 -59.73
C GLU A 494 50.03 -18.11 -58.54
N THR A 495 49.50 -19.31 -58.82
CA THR A 495 49.31 -20.36 -57.80
C THR A 495 50.24 -21.54 -58.03
N SER A 496 50.72 -21.72 -59.25
CA SER A 496 51.73 -22.71 -59.62
C SER A 496 52.57 -22.20 -60.77
N ASP A 497 53.86 -22.52 -60.77
CA ASP A 497 54.75 -22.31 -61.91
C ASP A 497 55.62 -23.56 -62.16
N ALA A 498 56.20 -23.64 -63.36
CA ALA A 498 56.90 -24.82 -63.86
C ALA A 498 58.18 -24.48 -64.62
N ILE A 499 59.21 -25.31 -64.47
CA ILE A 499 60.45 -25.20 -65.23
C ILE A 499 60.92 -26.57 -65.73
N THR A 500 61.31 -26.63 -66.99
CA THR A 500 61.76 -27.87 -67.63
C THR A 500 63.27 -27.91 -67.68
N ARG A 501 63.84 -29.05 -67.25
CA ARG A 501 65.27 -29.34 -67.35
C ARG A 501 65.70 -29.61 -68.79
#